data_AF-A0A3D1GUA1-F1
#
_entry.id   AF-A0A3D1GUA1-F1
#
_cell.length_a   1.000
_cell.length_b   1.000
_cell.length_c   1.000
_cell.angle_alpha   90.00
_cell.angle_beta   90.00
_cell.angle_gamma   90.00
#
_symmetry.space_group_name_H-M   'P 1'
#
loop_
_entity.id
_entity.type
_entity.pdbx_description
1 polymer ?
#
loop_
_entity_poly.entity_id
_entity_poly.type
_entity_poly.pdbx_seq_one_letter_code
_entity_poly.pdbx_strand_id
1 'polypeptide(L)' 'GLGLKEAKDLVEGAPKPVKEGVAKAEAEELKAKLEEAGATVELK' A
#
# COMPACT_ATOMS: atom_id res chain seq x y z
N GLY A 1 -4.58 -10.86 5.11
CA GLY A 1 -3.77 -9.72 5.59
C GLY A 1 -2.35 -10.20 5.81
N LEU A 2 -1.36 -9.33 5.62
CA LEU A 2 0.04 -9.63 5.95
C LEU A 2 0.21 -9.65 7.48
N GLY A 3 1.09 -10.50 8.01
CA GLY A 3 1.46 -10.48 9.43
C GLY A 3 2.19 -9.18 9.79
N LEU A 4 2.18 -8.81 11.08
CA LEU A 4 2.75 -7.53 11.54
C LEU A 4 4.22 -7.34 11.12
N LYS A 5 5.01 -8.43 11.15
CA LYS A 5 6.40 -8.43 10.69
C LYS A 5 6.51 -8.20 9.17
N GLU A 6 5.69 -8.91 8.39
CA GLU A 6 5.70 -8.81 6.93
C GLU A 6 5.23 -7.44 6.44
N ALA A 7 4.21 -6.87 7.11
CA ALA A 7 3.74 -5.52 6.85
C ALA A 7 4.82 -4.47 7.17
N LYS A 8 5.57 -4.65 8.27
CA LYS A 8 6.70 -3.79 8.62
C LYS A 8 7.82 -3.88 7.59
N ASP A 9 8.25 -5.10 7.23
CA ASP A 9 9.31 -5.34 6.23
C ASP A 9 8.91 -4.83 4.80
N LEU A 10 7.61 -4.78 4.50
CA LEU A 10 7.07 -4.21 3.27
C LEU A 10 7.20 -2.68 3.24
N VAL A 11 6.78 -2.01 4.33
CA VAL A 11 6.81 -0.55 4.46
C VAL A 11 8.24 -0.02 4.58
N GLU A 12 9.10 -0.69 5.37
CA GLU A 12 10.53 -0.34 5.49
C GLU A 12 11.30 -0.62 4.18
N GLY A 13 10.81 -1.57 3.37
CA GLY A 13 11.43 -1.96 2.11
C GLY A 13 10.97 -1.15 0.89
N ALA A 14 10.31 0.00 1.08
CA ALA A 14 9.84 0.83 -0.04
C ALA A 14 11.02 1.28 -0.95
N PRO A 15 10.82 1.35 -2.29
CA PRO A 15 9.57 1.15 -3.02
C PRO A 15 9.26 -0.33 -3.31
N LYS A 16 8.15 -0.85 -2.77
CA LYS A 16 7.61 -2.19 -3.05
C LYS A 16 6.12 -2.10 -3.39
N PRO A 17 5.62 -2.93 -4.33
CA PRO A 17 4.19 -2.97 -4.64
C PRO A 17 3.39 -3.53 -3.45
N VAL A 18 2.38 -2.77 -3.01
CA VAL A 18 1.48 -3.17 -1.91
C VAL A 18 0.35 -4.07 -2.41
N LYS A 19 -0.13 -3.82 -3.63
CA LYS A 19 -1.13 -4.63 -4.32
C LYS A 19 -1.04 -4.36 -5.83
N GLU A 20 -1.10 -5.41 -6.65
CA GLU A 20 -0.98 -5.34 -8.11
C GLU A 20 -2.28 -5.79 -8.78
N GLY A 21 -2.62 -5.22 -9.93
CA GLY A 21 -3.80 -5.62 -10.72
C GLY A 21 -5.15 -5.28 -10.08
N VAL A 22 -5.18 -4.33 -9.15
CA VAL A 22 -6.43 -3.86 -8.52
C VAL A 22 -7.21 -2.96 -9.47
N ALA A 23 -8.54 -2.98 -9.34
CA ALA A 23 -9.39 -2.03 -10.06
C ALA A 23 -9.09 -0.60 -9.59
N LYS A 24 -9.26 0.39 -10.48
CA LYS A 24 -9.03 1.81 -10.15
C LYS A 24 -9.72 2.25 -8.86
N ALA A 25 -10.97 1.84 -8.65
CA ALA A 25 -11.72 2.16 -7.43
C ALA A 25 -11.05 1.61 -6.15
N GLU A 26 -10.54 0.38 -6.21
CA GLU A 26 -9.85 -0.24 -5.08
C GLU A 26 -8.45 0.36 -4.87
N ALA A 27 -7.77 0.74 -5.95
CA ALA A 27 -6.49 1.45 -5.90
C ALA A 27 -6.63 2.83 -5.23
N GLU A 28 -7.67 3.58 -5.57
CA GLU A 28 -7.95 4.89 -4.95
C GLU A 28 -8.35 4.75 -3.47
N GLU A 29 -9.16 3.74 -3.12
CA GLU A 29 -9.53 3.49 -1.73
C GLU A 29 -8.32 3.07 -0.87
N LEU A 30 -7.42 2.25 -1.42
CA LEU A 30 -6.16 1.87 -0.77
C LEU A 30 -5.21 3.06 -0.64
N LYS A 31 -5.11 3.88 -1.68
CA LYS A 31 -4.32 5.11 -1.66
C LYS A 31 -4.81 6.04 -0.55
N ALA A 32 -6.12 6.30 -0.46
CA ALA A 32 -6.69 7.16 0.57
C ALA A 32 -6.38 6.63 1.98
N LYS A 33 -6.61 5.33 2.23
CA LYS A 33 -6.34 4.70 3.53
C LYS A 33 -4.86 4.75 3.93
N LEU A 34 -3.96 4.61 2.96
CA LEU A 34 -2.52 4.66 3.20
C LEU A 34 -2.03 6.10 3.40
N GLU A 35 -2.57 7.08 2.65
CA GLU A 35 -2.29 8.51 2.83
C GLU A 35 -2.80 9.05 4.17
N GLU A 36 -3.99 8.64 4.61
CA GLU A 36 -4.51 8.95 5.96
C GLU A 36 -3.61 8.38 7.07
N ALA A 37 -2.97 7.24 6.82
CA ALA A 37 -1.98 6.64 7.72
C ALA A 37 -0.58 7.29 7.61
N GLY A 38 -0.40 8.30 6.75
CA GLY A 38 0.86 9.03 6.55
C GLY A 38 1.82 8.37 5.55
N ALA A 39 1.37 7.39 4.76
CA ALA A 39 2.17 6.76 3.71
C ALA A 39 1.93 7.44 2.34
N THR A 40 2.95 7.50 1.50
CA THR A 40 2.84 8.01 0.13
C THR A 40 2.64 6.85 -0.84
N VAL A 41 1.54 6.86 -1.60
CA VAL A 41 1.22 5.81 -2.59
C VAL A 41 1.31 6.34 -4.01
N GLU A 42 2.14 5.69 -4.83
CA GLU A 42 2.25 5.95 -6.26
C GLU A 42 1.42 4.89 -7.02
N LEU A 43 0.41 5.33 -7.76
CA LEU A 43 -0.38 4.46 -8.65
C LEU A 43 0.29 4.42 -10.03
N LYS A 44 0.73 3.23 -10.45
CA LYS A 44 1.28 2.96 -11.79
C LYS A 44 0.31 2.12 -12.61
#